data_AF-A0A6N2EJR1-F1
#
_entry.id   AF-A0A6N2EJR1-F1
#
_cell.length_a   1.000
_cell.length_b   1.000
_cell.length_c   1.000
_cell.angle_alpha   90.00
_cell.angle_beta   90.00
_cell.angle_gamma   90.00
#
_symmetry.space_group_name_H-M   'P 1'
#
loop_
_entity.id
_entity.type
_entity.pdbx_description
1 polymer ?
#
loop_
_entity_poly.entity_id
_entity_poly.type
_entity_poly.pdbx_seq_one_letter_code
_entity_poly.pdbx_strand_id
1 'polypeptide(L)'
;MVNSSRGPERLVRAGQWLIALLFAYFLIQVGAALIADLPLLSSQPQLEQYIDQPRISALQAELEPLQSRQQALQEQADRLRERQQQASQAYAREKASFDNWRSTRSVTEQSEQNPEVIARARQLDGLLQQQQQLSGEQEQLEAQQRTLRASLAPPQQQLEQLQAEARARWQRALQRAELRIFGIRLLFVGPLLGLALWQFRRFRGSDQWPFVSGFLLFGLFAFFVELVPYLPSFGAYIRYGVGALLTFLAGRALIRWLNAYLARKQQEQVAPQQERQRTIRYEKALQALGRNQCPSCERNLPRRDGVLPNYCMHCGLQLQHDCSQCGFHHYACFPYCPSCGHPAAAAGAPEQPA
;
A
#
# COMPACT_ATOMS: atom_id res chain seq x y z
N MET A 1 28.63 -1.05 42.56
CA MET A 1 28.61 0.40 42.85
C MET A 1 27.29 0.96 42.35
N VAL A 2 26.37 1.19 43.29
CA VAL A 2 24.98 1.59 43.04
C VAL A 2 24.93 3.10 42.87
N ASN A 3 24.59 3.57 41.66
CA ASN A 3 24.42 4.99 41.37
C ASN A 3 23.11 5.50 41.98
N SER A 4 23.21 6.19 43.11
CA SER A 4 22.12 6.92 43.73
C SER A 4 22.03 8.33 43.12
N SER A 5 21.06 8.55 42.24
CA SER A 5 20.42 9.85 41.93
C SER A 5 19.39 9.67 40.81
N ARG A 6 18.10 9.56 41.18
CA ARG A 6 16.90 9.82 40.35
C ARG A 6 16.76 9.16 38.95
N GLY A 7 17.63 8.22 38.57
CA GLY A 7 17.39 7.24 37.51
C GLY A 7 16.18 6.30 37.70
N PRO A 8 15.70 5.95 38.92
CA PRO A 8 14.65 4.96 39.05
C PRO A 8 13.30 5.41 38.51
N GLU A 9 12.92 6.70 38.54
CA GLU A 9 11.58 7.10 38.05
C GLU A 9 11.40 6.87 36.54
N ARG A 10 12.43 7.14 35.73
CA ARG A 10 12.38 6.90 34.29
C ARG A 10 12.42 5.41 33.97
N LEU A 11 13.20 4.64 34.71
CA LEU A 11 13.27 3.17 34.59
C LEU A 11 11.98 2.50 35.06
N VAL A 12 11.35 3.01 36.12
CA VAL A 12 10.05 2.55 36.62
C VAL A 12 8.95 2.88 35.61
N ARG A 13 8.91 4.08 35.04
CA ARG A 13 7.98 4.41 33.96
C ARG A 13 8.22 3.57 32.70
N ALA A 14 9.48 3.32 32.33
CA ALA A 14 9.81 2.44 31.21
C ALA A 14 9.37 0.98 31.49
N GLY A 15 9.57 0.49 32.71
CA GLY A 15 9.11 -0.83 33.15
C GLY A 15 7.59 -0.95 33.14
N GLN A 16 6.87 0.09 33.59
CA GLN A 16 5.41 0.17 33.51
C GLN A 16 4.90 0.11 32.07
N TRP A 17 5.54 0.81 31.14
CA TRP A 17 5.22 0.73 29.72
C TRP A 17 5.50 -0.66 29.13
N LEU A 18 6.61 -1.29 29.52
CA LEU A 18 6.94 -2.66 29.10
C LEU A 18 5.87 -3.67 29.58
N ILE A 19 5.41 -3.54 30.84
CA ILE A 19 4.31 -4.35 31.37
C ILE A 19 3.01 -4.11 30.58
N ALA A 20 2.69 -2.85 30.29
CA ALA A 20 1.52 -2.50 29.49
C ALA A 20 1.56 -3.12 28.08
N LEU A 21 2.73 -3.10 27.43
CA LEU A 21 2.94 -3.70 26.11
C LEU A 21 2.85 -5.23 26.15
N LEU A 22 3.44 -5.88 27.16
CA LEU A 22 3.33 -7.32 27.35
C LEU A 22 1.88 -7.74 27.62
N PHE A 23 1.17 -7.01 28.46
CA PHE A 23 -0.25 -7.25 28.73
C PHE A 23 -1.09 -7.13 27.45
N ALA A 24 -0.87 -6.06 26.68
CA ALA A 24 -1.53 -5.89 25.38
C ALA A 24 -1.20 -7.04 24.41
N TYR A 25 0.07 -7.48 24.34
CA TYR A 25 0.50 -8.58 23.50
C TYR A 25 -0.23 -9.89 23.82
N PHE A 26 -0.35 -10.25 25.10
CA PHE A 26 -1.09 -11.46 25.50
C PHE A 26 -2.58 -11.36 25.17
N LEU A 27 -3.21 -10.19 25.36
CA LEU A 27 -4.60 -9.97 24.97
C LEU A 27 -4.82 -10.09 23.46
N ILE A 28 -3.87 -9.60 22.65
CA ILE A 28 -3.91 -9.75 21.19
C ILE A 28 -3.87 -11.23 20.81
N GLN A 29 -2.97 -12.01 21.41
CA GLN A 29 -2.84 -13.44 21.09
C GLN A 29 -4.08 -14.25 21.48
N VAL A 30 -4.66 -13.97 22.65
CA VAL A 30 -5.90 -14.62 23.09
C VAL A 30 -7.08 -14.22 22.20
N GLY A 31 -7.18 -12.94 21.82
CA GLY A 31 -8.21 -12.46 20.89
C GLY A 31 -8.14 -13.15 19.53
N ALA A 32 -6.94 -13.24 18.96
CA ALA A 32 -6.71 -13.89 17.67
C ALA A 32 -7.07 -15.38 17.69
N ALA A 33 -6.72 -16.10 18.75
CA ALA A 33 -7.06 -17.51 18.92
C ALA A 33 -8.58 -17.71 19.02
N LEU A 34 -9.26 -16.87 19.82
CA LEU A 34 -10.71 -16.94 20.02
C LEU A 34 -11.48 -16.71 18.71
N ILE A 35 -10.97 -15.84 17.84
CA ILE A 35 -11.60 -15.48 16.56
C ILE A 35 -11.28 -16.50 15.46
N ALA A 36 -10.11 -17.13 15.50
CA ALA A 36 -9.71 -18.19 14.57
C ALA A 36 -10.58 -19.46 14.74
N ASP A 37 -11.02 -19.76 15.96
CA ASP A 37 -11.84 -20.92 16.27
C ASP A 37 -13.33 -20.77 15.90
N LEU A 38 -13.77 -19.64 15.31
CA LEU A 38 -15.17 -19.51 14.87
C LEU A 38 -15.45 -20.37 13.61
N PRO A 39 -16.28 -21.43 13.70
CA PRO A 39 -16.59 -22.32 12.57
C PRO A 39 -17.44 -21.64 11.47
N LEU A 40 -17.90 -20.40 11.69
CA LEU A 40 -18.73 -19.63 10.74
C LEU A 40 -17.96 -19.09 9.52
N LEU A 41 -16.64 -19.23 9.45
CA LEU A 41 -15.83 -18.77 8.29
C LEU A 41 -15.74 -19.80 7.15
N SER A 42 -16.36 -20.97 7.30
CA SER A 42 -16.01 -22.19 6.54
C SER A 42 -16.57 -22.31 5.13
N SER A 43 -17.44 -21.42 4.65
CA SER A 43 -17.97 -21.54 3.27
C SER A 43 -17.94 -20.20 2.55
N GLN A 44 -16.78 -19.88 1.98
CA GLN A 44 -16.71 -18.85 0.95
C GLN A 44 -17.61 -19.27 -0.21
N PRO A 45 -18.52 -18.39 -0.69
CA PRO A 45 -19.38 -18.72 -1.82
C PRO A 45 -18.51 -18.99 -3.04
N GLN A 46 -18.60 -20.21 -3.57
CA GLN A 46 -17.88 -20.62 -4.77
C GLN A 46 -18.69 -20.26 -6.02
N LEU A 47 -18.03 -19.83 -7.08
CA LEU A 47 -18.71 -19.37 -8.31
C LEU A 47 -19.52 -20.50 -8.94
N GLU A 48 -19.03 -21.73 -8.85
CA GLU A 48 -19.64 -22.95 -9.39
C GLU A 48 -21.04 -23.19 -8.84
N GLN A 49 -21.31 -22.75 -7.61
CA GLN A 49 -22.63 -22.88 -6.96
C GLN A 49 -23.69 -21.94 -7.55
N TYR A 50 -23.25 -20.90 -8.29
CA TYR A 50 -24.13 -19.90 -8.91
C TYR A 50 -24.25 -20.09 -10.42
N ILE A 51 -23.53 -21.05 -10.98
CA ILE A 51 -23.57 -21.40 -12.39
C ILE A 51 -24.62 -22.48 -12.60
N ASP A 52 -25.63 -22.19 -13.44
CA ASP A 52 -26.56 -23.20 -13.94
C ASP A 52 -25.87 -24.08 -14.99
N GLN A 53 -25.00 -24.99 -14.53
CA GLN A 53 -24.26 -25.91 -15.39
C GLN A 53 -25.11 -26.66 -16.43
N PRO A 54 -26.30 -27.23 -16.12
CA PRO A 54 -27.10 -27.93 -17.13
C PRO A 54 -27.60 -27.00 -18.24
N ARG A 55 -27.79 -25.70 -17.94
CA ARG A 55 -28.25 -24.72 -18.92
C ARG A 55 -27.10 -24.27 -19.82
N ILE A 56 -25.92 -24.06 -19.24
CA ILE A 56 -24.70 -23.77 -20.00
C ILE A 56 -24.35 -24.91 -20.94
N SER A 57 -24.38 -26.16 -20.47
CA SER A 57 -24.06 -27.32 -21.30
C SER A 57 -25.06 -27.50 -22.46
N ALA A 58 -26.34 -27.24 -22.24
CA ALA A 58 -27.35 -27.25 -23.30
C ALA A 58 -27.06 -26.19 -24.39
N LEU A 59 -26.73 -24.96 -24.00
CA LEU A 59 -26.35 -23.92 -24.97
C LEU A 59 -25.03 -24.23 -25.68
N GLN A 60 -24.07 -24.85 -25.00
CA GLN A 60 -22.82 -25.30 -25.62
C GLN A 60 -23.08 -26.38 -26.68
N ALA A 61 -23.96 -27.33 -26.39
CA ALA A 61 -24.38 -28.36 -27.35
C ALA A 61 -25.13 -27.77 -28.56
N GLU A 62 -25.87 -26.67 -28.39
CA GLU A 62 -26.52 -25.95 -29.49
C GLU A 62 -25.50 -25.16 -30.35
N LEU A 63 -24.46 -24.61 -29.72
CA LEU A 63 -23.41 -23.83 -30.40
C LEU A 63 -22.44 -24.70 -31.21
N GLU A 64 -22.12 -25.91 -30.73
CA GLU A 64 -21.15 -26.81 -31.38
C GLU A 64 -21.42 -27.05 -32.88
N PRO A 65 -22.64 -27.45 -33.32
CA PRO A 65 -22.91 -27.65 -34.75
C PRO A 65 -22.87 -26.36 -35.57
N LEU A 66 -23.20 -25.22 -34.96
CA LEU A 66 -23.13 -23.92 -35.64
C LEU A 66 -21.68 -23.47 -35.82
N GLN A 67 -20.81 -23.74 -34.85
CA GLN A 67 -19.37 -23.47 -34.92
C GLN A 67 -18.67 -24.36 -35.93
N SER A 68 -19.00 -25.65 -35.99
CA SER A 68 -18.45 -26.55 -37.02
C SER A 68 -18.89 -26.14 -38.42
N ARG A 69 -20.16 -25.72 -38.59
CA ARG A 69 -20.66 -25.15 -39.84
C ARG A 69 -19.94 -23.84 -40.21
N GLN A 70 -19.59 -23.02 -39.23
CA GLN A 70 -18.83 -21.79 -39.45
C GLN A 70 -17.43 -22.09 -40.00
N GLN A 71 -16.73 -23.08 -39.42
CA GLN A 71 -15.43 -23.53 -39.90
C GLN A 71 -15.53 -24.10 -41.32
N ALA A 72 -16.52 -24.94 -41.60
CA ALA A 72 -16.73 -25.49 -42.94
C ALA A 72 -17.01 -24.40 -44.00
N LEU A 73 -17.80 -23.37 -43.67
CA LEU A 73 -18.03 -22.23 -44.57
C LEU A 73 -16.77 -21.36 -44.76
N GLN A 74 -15.90 -21.27 -43.76
CA GLN A 74 -14.61 -20.59 -43.89
C GLN A 74 -13.69 -21.35 -44.86
N GLU A 75 -13.59 -22.67 -44.73
CA GLU A 75 -12.82 -23.49 -45.67
C GLU A 75 -13.36 -23.39 -47.11
N GLN A 76 -14.68 -23.37 -47.28
CA GLN A 76 -15.30 -23.16 -48.60
C GLN A 76 -14.97 -21.78 -49.17
N ALA A 77 -14.95 -20.74 -48.33
CA ALA A 77 -14.58 -19.39 -48.75
C ALA A 77 -13.13 -19.33 -49.20
N ASP A 78 -12.22 -20.00 -48.50
CA ASP A 78 -10.80 -20.04 -48.86
C ASP A 78 -10.58 -20.79 -50.19
N ARG A 79 -11.24 -21.95 -50.38
CA ARG A 79 -11.21 -22.68 -51.67
C ARG A 79 -11.78 -21.86 -52.82
N LEU A 80 -12.86 -21.12 -52.58
CA LEU A 80 -13.47 -20.27 -53.61
C LEU A 80 -12.55 -19.10 -53.98
N ARG A 81 -11.89 -18.48 -53.00
CA ARG A 81 -10.88 -17.44 -53.24
C ARG A 81 -9.73 -17.95 -54.10
N GLU A 82 -9.22 -19.14 -53.82
CA GLU A 82 -8.18 -19.77 -54.65
C GLU A 82 -8.65 -20.00 -56.09
N ARG A 83 -9.88 -20.49 -56.30
CA ARG A 83 -10.47 -20.67 -57.64
C ARG A 83 -10.65 -19.34 -58.38
N GLN A 84 -11.11 -18.30 -57.71
CA GLN A 84 -11.21 -16.96 -58.28
C GLN A 84 -9.82 -16.42 -58.67
N GLN A 85 -8.80 -16.64 -57.84
CA GLN A 85 -7.42 -16.26 -58.15
C GLN A 85 -6.87 -17.02 -59.36
N GLN A 86 -7.15 -18.32 -59.47
CA GLN A 86 -6.75 -19.11 -60.64
C GLN A 86 -7.49 -18.67 -61.92
N ALA A 87 -8.81 -18.45 -61.85
CA ALA A 87 -9.63 -18.01 -62.98
C ALA A 87 -9.24 -16.60 -63.46
N SER A 88 -8.92 -15.68 -62.53
CA SER A 88 -8.41 -14.35 -62.86
C SER A 88 -7.03 -14.40 -63.52
N GLN A 89 -6.12 -15.24 -63.03
CA GLN A 89 -4.81 -15.44 -63.67
C GLN A 89 -4.94 -16.09 -65.06
N ALA A 90 -5.81 -17.09 -65.22
CA ALA A 90 -6.06 -17.74 -66.50
C ALA A 90 -6.61 -16.75 -67.54
N TYR A 91 -7.61 -15.95 -67.15
CA TYR A 91 -8.15 -14.89 -67.98
C TYR A 91 -7.10 -13.84 -68.34
N ALA A 92 -6.30 -13.37 -67.37
CA ALA A 92 -5.26 -12.37 -67.62
C ALA A 92 -4.17 -12.89 -68.58
N ARG A 93 -3.75 -14.15 -68.40
CA ARG A 93 -2.77 -14.81 -69.29
C ARG A 93 -3.31 -14.97 -70.70
N GLU A 94 -4.55 -15.45 -70.85
CA GLU A 94 -5.15 -15.66 -72.16
C GLU A 94 -5.40 -14.32 -72.87
N LYS A 95 -5.82 -13.30 -72.13
CA LYS A 95 -6.00 -11.93 -72.66
C LYS A 95 -4.67 -11.35 -73.15
N ALA A 96 -3.61 -11.45 -72.35
CA ALA A 96 -2.28 -10.98 -72.75
C ALA A 96 -1.74 -11.75 -73.97
N SER A 97 -1.95 -13.08 -74.03
CA SER A 97 -1.61 -13.91 -75.18
C SER A 97 -2.36 -13.48 -76.45
N PHE A 98 -3.66 -13.24 -76.33
CA PHE A 98 -4.51 -12.74 -77.40
C PHE A 98 -4.09 -11.35 -77.89
N ASP A 99 -3.82 -10.42 -76.97
CA ASP A 99 -3.39 -9.05 -77.28
C ASP A 99 -2.01 -9.05 -77.97
N ASN A 100 -1.06 -9.87 -77.47
CA ASN A 100 0.25 -10.04 -78.10
C ASN A 100 0.11 -10.60 -79.52
N TRP A 101 -0.63 -11.70 -79.71
CA TRP A 101 -0.89 -12.29 -81.02
C TRP A 101 -1.54 -11.30 -81.99
N ARG A 102 -2.51 -10.52 -81.51
CA ARG A 102 -3.16 -9.48 -82.32
C ARG A 102 -2.16 -8.41 -82.75
N SER A 103 -1.26 -7.99 -81.86
CA SER A 103 -0.22 -7.02 -82.17
C SER A 103 0.77 -7.52 -83.23
N THR A 104 1.17 -8.80 -83.18
CA THR A 104 2.11 -9.38 -84.17
C THR A 104 1.48 -9.60 -85.54
N ARG A 105 0.16 -9.87 -85.62
CA ARG A 105 -0.57 -10.17 -86.87
C ARG A 105 -1.22 -8.94 -87.52
N SER A 106 -1.48 -7.87 -86.77
CA SER A 106 -2.09 -6.63 -87.28
C SER A 106 -1.26 -5.91 -88.36
N VAL A 107 -0.03 -6.37 -88.63
CA VAL A 107 0.86 -5.83 -89.66
C VAL A 107 0.60 -6.43 -91.06
N THR A 108 -0.15 -7.55 -91.18
CA THR A 108 -0.18 -8.31 -92.45
C THR A 108 -1.54 -8.62 -93.10
N GLU A 109 -2.72 -8.47 -92.47
CA GLU A 109 -4.01 -8.71 -93.18
C GLU A 109 -5.27 -8.20 -92.46
N GLN A 110 -6.38 -8.03 -93.20
CA GLN A 110 -7.68 -7.53 -92.71
C GLN A 110 -8.27 -8.42 -91.59
N SER A 111 -8.36 -7.86 -90.39
CA SER A 111 -8.52 -8.60 -89.12
C SER A 111 -9.96 -9.00 -88.76
N GLU A 112 -10.99 -8.48 -89.43
CA GLU A 112 -12.36 -8.47 -88.88
C GLU A 112 -13.19 -9.74 -89.14
N GLN A 113 -12.78 -10.62 -90.05
CA GLN A 113 -13.53 -11.85 -90.40
C GLN A 113 -12.69 -13.14 -90.28
N ASN A 114 -11.58 -13.09 -89.54
CA ASN A 114 -10.68 -14.22 -89.42
C ASN A 114 -11.26 -15.28 -88.44
N PRO A 115 -11.41 -16.56 -88.87
CA PRO A 115 -11.96 -17.62 -88.03
C PRO A 115 -11.16 -17.85 -86.74
N GLU A 116 -9.86 -17.55 -86.72
CA GLU A 116 -9.00 -17.69 -85.54
C GLU A 116 -9.27 -16.62 -84.47
N VAL A 117 -9.65 -15.40 -84.87
CA VAL A 117 -10.03 -14.32 -83.92
C VAL A 117 -11.30 -14.72 -83.18
N ILE A 118 -12.27 -15.27 -83.92
CA ILE A 118 -13.55 -15.74 -83.36
C ILE A 118 -13.32 -16.92 -82.40
N ALA A 119 -12.42 -17.85 -82.74
CA ALA A 119 -12.09 -18.98 -81.88
C ALA A 119 -11.46 -18.53 -80.54
N ARG A 120 -10.50 -17.61 -80.57
CA ARG A 120 -9.86 -17.07 -79.35
C ARG A 120 -10.78 -16.15 -78.55
N ALA A 121 -11.65 -15.38 -79.21
CA ALA A 121 -12.67 -14.58 -78.54
C ALA A 121 -13.63 -15.48 -77.74
N ARG A 122 -14.11 -16.58 -78.34
CA ARG A 122 -14.94 -17.58 -77.64
C ARG A 122 -14.23 -18.19 -76.43
N GLN A 123 -12.92 -18.42 -76.50
CA GLN A 123 -12.13 -18.91 -75.37
C GLN A 123 -12.08 -17.90 -74.22
N LEU A 124 -11.90 -16.61 -74.53
CA LEU A 124 -11.96 -15.52 -73.54
C LEU A 124 -13.35 -15.35 -72.93
N ASP A 125 -14.40 -15.45 -73.74
CA ASP A 125 -15.79 -15.40 -73.27
C ASP A 125 -16.10 -16.56 -72.30
N GLY A 126 -15.58 -17.76 -72.58
CA GLY A 126 -15.69 -18.91 -71.68
C GLY A 126 -15.01 -18.67 -70.33
N LEU A 127 -13.81 -18.06 -70.32
CA LEU A 127 -13.10 -17.70 -69.08
C LEU A 127 -13.82 -16.57 -68.31
N LEU A 128 -14.42 -15.60 -69.01
CA LEU A 128 -15.22 -14.54 -68.40
C LEU A 128 -16.50 -15.09 -67.77
N GLN A 129 -17.19 -16.01 -68.45
CA GLN A 129 -18.36 -16.69 -67.92
C GLN A 129 -18.01 -17.49 -66.65
N GLN A 130 -16.86 -18.16 -66.63
CA GLN A 130 -16.37 -18.86 -65.45
C GLN A 130 -16.14 -17.90 -64.26
N GLN A 131 -15.60 -16.70 -64.50
CA GLN A 131 -15.47 -15.69 -63.45
C GLN A 131 -16.82 -15.22 -62.90
N GLN A 132 -17.80 -14.98 -63.78
CA GLN A 132 -19.15 -14.59 -63.37
C GLN A 132 -19.86 -15.68 -62.55
N GLN A 133 -19.63 -16.95 -62.87
CA GLN A 133 -20.13 -18.07 -62.08
C GLN A 133 -19.51 -18.08 -60.68
N LEU A 134 -18.19 -17.91 -60.58
CA LEU A 134 -17.48 -17.86 -59.29
C LEU A 134 -17.88 -16.63 -58.44
N SER A 135 -18.23 -15.50 -59.04
CA SER A 135 -18.79 -14.36 -58.30
C SER A 135 -20.20 -14.64 -57.77
N GLY A 136 -21.04 -15.34 -58.55
CA GLY A 136 -22.35 -15.78 -58.08
C GLY A 136 -22.26 -16.77 -56.92
N GLU A 137 -21.32 -17.72 -56.97
CA GLU A 137 -21.02 -18.63 -55.86
C GLU A 137 -20.57 -17.87 -54.60
N GLN A 138 -19.80 -16.78 -54.75
CA GLN A 138 -19.36 -15.95 -53.63
C GLN A 138 -20.54 -15.25 -52.96
N GLU A 139 -21.44 -14.65 -53.73
CA GLU A 139 -22.63 -13.98 -53.19
C GLU A 139 -23.51 -14.95 -52.39
N GLN A 140 -23.69 -16.18 -52.89
CA GLN A 140 -24.41 -17.24 -52.19
C GLN A 140 -23.72 -17.63 -50.88
N LEU A 141 -22.39 -17.79 -50.91
CA LEU A 141 -21.61 -18.13 -49.73
C LEU A 141 -21.66 -17.01 -48.67
N GLU A 142 -21.60 -15.75 -49.09
CA GLU A 142 -21.74 -14.59 -48.20
C GLU A 142 -23.15 -14.51 -47.58
N ALA A 143 -24.20 -14.85 -48.34
CA ALA A 143 -25.55 -14.95 -47.80
C ALA A 143 -25.64 -16.06 -46.73
N GLN A 144 -25.05 -17.24 -46.99
CA GLN A 144 -24.99 -18.33 -46.01
C GLN A 144 -24.23 -17.92 -44.74
N GLN A 145 -23.08 -17.24 -44.87
CA GLN A 145 -22.34 -16.71 -43.72
C GLN A 145 -23.15 -15.70 -42.91
N ARG A 146 -23.90 -14.81 -43.57
CA ARG A 146 -24.79 -13.85 -42.89
C ARG A 146 -25.89 -14.56 -42.10
N THR A 147 -26.55 -15.55 -42.69
CA THR A 147 -27.58 -16.34 -41.98
C THR A 147 -27.00 -17.11 -40.80
N LEU A 148 -25.81 -17.70 -40.94
CA LEU A 148 -25.15 -18.43 -39.87
C LEU A 148 -24.76 -17.50 -38.71
N ARG A 149 -24.19 -16.32 -39.01
CA ARG A 149 -23.89 -15.31 -37.98
C ARG A 149 -25.14 -14.86 -37.22
N ALA A 150 -26.26 -14.69 -37.92
CA ALA A 150 -27.53 -14.36 -37.28
C ALA A 150 -28.04 -15.49 -36.37
N SER A 151 -27.79 -16.76 -36.71
CA SER A 151 -28.13 -17.90 -35.83
C SER A 151 -27.16 -18.11 -34.65
N LEU A 152 -25.90 -17.70 -34.77
CA LEU A 152 -24.90 -17.80 -33.70
C LEU A 152 -25.08 -16.74 -32.61
N ALA A 153 -25.53 -15.54 -32.97
CA ALA A 153 -25.58 -14.42 -32.04
C ALA A 153 -26.51 -14.66 -30.82
N PRO A 154 -27.76 -15.16 -30.96
CA PRO A 154 -28.65 -15.38 -29.82
C PRO A 154 -28.11 -16.36 -28.76
N PRO A 155 -27.67 -17.59 -29.10
CA PRO A 155 -27.15 -18.51 -28.09
C PRO A 155 -25.83 -18.02 -27.46
N GLN A 156 -24.97 -17.32 -28.21
CA GLN A 156 -23.77 -16.68 -27.64
C GLN A 156 -24.14 -15.60 -26.62
N GLN A 157 -25.08 -14.71 -26.98
CA GLN A 157 -25.55 -13.66 -26.08
C GLN A 157 -26.22 -14.23 -24.82
N GLN A 158 -27.01 -15.29 -24.95
CA GLN A 158 -27.63 -15.96 -23.82
C GLN A 158 -26.60 -16.62 -22.89
N LEU A 159 -25.55 -17.23 -23.44
CA LEU A 159 -24.46 -17.79 -22.66
C LEU A 159 -23.73 -16.71 -21.87
N GLU A 160 -23.40 -15.59 -22.52
CA GLU A 160 -22.77 -14.44 -21.87
C GLU A 160 -23.65 -13.85 -20.76
N GLN A 161 -24.96 -13.72 -21.01
CA GLN A 161 -25.93 -13.24 -20.02
C GLN A 161 -26.00 -14.17 -18.81
N LEU A 162 -26.10 -15.49 -19.01
CA LEU A 162 -26.13 -16.46 -17.91
C LEU A 162 -24.86 -16.40 -17.06
N GLN A 163 -23.70 -16.29 -17.70
CA GLN A 163 -22.43 -16.15 -16.99
C GLN A 163 -22.34 -14.81 -16.24
N ALA A 164 -22.80 -13.71 -16.84
CA ALA A 164 -22.82 -12.39 -16.21
C ALA A 164 -23.76 -12.37 -15.00
N GLU A 165 -24.95 -12.97 -15.11
CA GLU A 165 -25.89 -13.12 -14.00
C GLU A 165 -25.32 -13.97 -12.87
N ALA A 166 -24.70 -15.11 -13.20
CA ALA A 166 -24.04 -15.97 -12.21
C ALA A 166 -22.95 -15.20 -11.45
N ARG A 167 -22.09 -14.47 -12.17
CA ARG A 167 -21.05 -13.60 -11.58
C ARG A 167 -21.65 -12.52 -10.69
N ALA A 168 -22.72 -11.86 -11.13
CA ALA A 168 -23.38 -10.82 -10.33
C ALA A 168 -24.01 -11.41 -9.05
N ARG A 169 -24.64 -12.58 -9.12
CA ARG A 169 -25.20 -13.29 -7.95
C ARG A 169 -24.09 -13.71 -6.97
N TRP A 170 -22.99 -14.25 -7.50
CA TRP A 170 -21.82 -14.61 -6.72
C TRP A 170 -21.19 -13.39 -6.02
N GLN A 171 -20.99 -12.28 -6.72
CA GLN A 171 -20.48 -11.03 -6.13
C GLN A 171 -21.37 -10.54 -4.98
N ARG A 172 -22.70 -10.55 -5.18
CA ARG A 172 -23.65 -10.19 -4.11
C ARG A 172 -23.59 -11.15 -2.93
N ALA A 173 -23.36 -12.44 -3.17
CA ALA A 173 -23.22 -13.43 -2.11
C ALA A 173 -21.91 -13.25 -1.34
N LEU A 174 -20.81 -12.97 -2.05
CA LEU A 174 -19.51 -12.67 -1.47
C LEU A 174 -19.58 -11.44 -0.57
N GLN A 175 -20.14 -10.33 -1.07
CA GLN A 175 -20.34 -9.11 -0.29
C GLN A 175 -21.20 -9.36 0.96
N ARG A 176 -22.27 -10.16 0.85
CA ARG A 176 -23.09 -10.53 2.01
C ARG A 176 -22.34 -11.39 3.02
N ALA A 177 -21.51 -12.33 2.57
CA ALA A 177 -20.67 -13.14 3.44
C ALA A 177 -19.61 -12.28 4.15
N GLU A 178 -18.93 -11.40 3.42
CA GLU A 178 -17.98 -10.43 3.97
C GLU A 178 -18.63 -9.52 5.01
N LEU A 179 -19.81 -8.96 4.72
CA LEU A 179 -20.55 -8.11 5.66
C LEU A 179 -21.01 -8.87 6.91
N ARG A 180 -21.37 -10.15 6.78
CA ARG A 180 -21.71 -11.00 7.95
C ARG A 180 -20.48 -11.25 8.82
N ILE A 181 -19.35 -11.63 8.21
CA ILE A 181 -18.09 -11.84 8.94
C ILE A 181 -17.66 -10.56 9.63
N PHE A 182 -17.72 -9.43 8.91
CA PHE A 182 -17.44 -8.11 9.47
C PHE A 182 -18.39 -7.77 10.62
N GLY A 183 -19.70 -8.00 10.46
CA GLY A 183 -20.70 -7.73 11.49
C GLY A 183 -20.49 -8.56 12.77
N ILE A 184 -20.14 -9.84 12.62
CA ILE A 184 -19.79 -10.70 13.76
C ILE A 184 -18.55 -10.14 14.46
N ARG A 185 -17.47 -9.83 13.72
CA ARG A 185 -16.25 -9.27 14.32
C ARG A 185 -16.49 -7.92 14.98
N LEU A 186 -17.32 -7.06 14.38
CA LEU A 186 -17.71 -5.78 14.94
C LEU A 186 -18.48 -5.97 16.25
N LEU A 187 -19.34 -6.99 16.34
CA LEU A 187 -20.08 -7.32 17.56
C LEU A 187 -19.15 -7.72 18.72
N PHE A 188 -18.00 -8.35 18.42
CA PHE A 188 -17.01 -8.71 19.44
C PHE A 188 -16.02 -7.57 19.74
N VAL A 189 -15.43 -6.96 18.72
CA VAL A 189 -14.38 -5.93 18.87
C VAL A 189 -14.97 -4.57 19.27
N GLY A 190 -16.16 -4.23 18.79
CA GLY A 190 -16.86 -2.98 19.07
C GLY A 190 -17.08 -2.70 20.56
N PRO A 191 -17.74 -3.59 21.33
CA PRO A 191 -17.93 -3.38 22.77
C PRO A 191 -16.59 -3.36 23.51
N LEU A 192 -15.61 -4.15 23.08
CA LEU A 192 -14.28 -4.17 23.68
C LEU A 192 -13.54 -2.84 23.49
N LEU A 193 -13.60 -2.24 22.30
CA LEU A 193 -13.05 -0.91 22.03
C LEU A 193 -13.80 0.19 22.78
N GLY A 194 -15.13 0.08 22.90
CA GLY A 194 -15.95 0.98 23.71
C GLY A 194 -15.54 0.96 25.19
N LEU A 195 -15.37 -0.24 25.75
CA LEU A 195 -14.85 -0.45 27.10
C LEU A 195 -13.44 0.14 27.26
N ALA A 196 -12.58 -0.04 26.27
CA ALA A 196 -11.22 0.48 26.31
C ALA A 196 -11.16 2.00 26.34
N LEU A 197 -11.96 2.66 25.50
CA LEU A 197 -12.08 4.13 25.50
C LEU A 197 -12.72 4.65 26.80
N TRP A 198 -13.75 3.98 27.29
CA TRP A 198 -14.42 4.34 28.55
C TRP A 198 -13.45 4.24 29.74
N GLN A 199 -12.75 3.11 29.85
CA GLN A 199 -11.79 2.85 30.91
C GLN A 199 -10.63 3.86 30.86
N PHE A 200 -10.14 4.19 29.67
CA PHE A 200 -9.13 5.23 29.49
C PHE A 200 -9.62 6.61 29.95
N ARG A 201 -10.83 7.04 29.59
CA ARG A 201 -11.37 8.34 30.05
C ARG A 201 -11.55 8.42 31.56
N ARG A 202 -12.02 7.33 32.18
CA ARG A 202 -12.34 7.27 33.61
C ARG A 202 -11.10 7.08 34.50
N PHE A 203 -10.16 6.22 34.10
CA PHE A 203 -9.05 5.76 34.96
C PHE A 203 -7.66 6.32 34.58
N ARG A 204 -7.59 7.30 33.66
CA ARG A 204 -6.33 7.97 33.25
C ARG A 204 -5.50 8.60 34.38
N GLY A 205 -6.06 8.83 35.56
CA GLY A 205 -5.37 9.41 36.72
C GLY A 205 -5.10 8.43 37.86
N SER A 206 -5.41 7.14 37.68
CA SER A 206 -5.24 6.12 38.72
C SER A 206 -3.86 5.44 38.64
N ASP A 207 -3.39 4.86 39.74
CA ASP A 207 -2.12 4.11 39.79
C ASP A 207 -2.08 2.90 38.83
N GLN A 208 -3.24 2.44 38.37
CA GLN A 208 -3.41 1.35 37.40
C GLN A 208 -3.27 1.80 35.93
N TRP A 209 -2.80 3.04 35.70
CA TRP A 209 -2.59 3.63 34.37
C TRP A 209 -1.90 2.72 33.33
N PRO A 210 -0.90 1.86 33.68
CA PRO A 210 -0.25 0.98 32.70
C PRO A 210 -1.22 -0.05 32.10
N PHE A 211 -2.09 -0.66 32.90
CA PHE A 211 -3.06 -1.65 32.42
C PHE A 211 -4.16 -1.00 31.57
N VAL A 212 -4.63 0.17 31.97
CA VAL A 212 -5.61 0.95 31.22
C VAL A 212 -5.05 1.37 29.85
N SER A 213 -3.78 1.78 29.81
CA SER A 213 -3.10 2.14 28.57
C SER A 213 -2.84 0.93 27.68
N GLY A 214 -2.46 -0.21 28.27
CA GLY A 214 -2.31 -1.48 27.57
C GLY A 214 -3.62 -1.97 26.95
N PHE A 215 -4.73 -1.87 27.68
CA PHE A 215 -6.06 -2.23 27.18
C PHE A 215 -6.54 -1.28 26.06
N LEU A 216 -6.24 0.02 26.15
CA LEU A 216 -6.48 0.96 25.04
C LEU A 216 -5.66 0.60 23.80
N LEU A 217 -4.38 0.30 23.95
CA LEU A 217 -3.52 -0.12 22.85
C LEU A 217 -4.01 -1.42 22.21
N PHE A 218 -4.42 -2.39 23.01
CA PHE A 218 -5.04 -3.62 22.54
C PHE A 218 -6.32 -3.33 21.76
N GLY A 219 -7.24 -2.53 22.29
CA GLY A 219 -8.48 -2.17 21.60
C GLY A 219 -8.22 -1.46 20.27
N LEU A 220 -7.29 -0.51 20.23
CA LEU A 220 -6.87 0.15 18.98
C LEU A 220 -6.24 -0.85 18.01
N PHE A 221 -5.38 -1.76 18.48
CA PHE A 221 -4.76 -2.77 17.65
C PHE A 221 -5.79 -3.75 17.06
N ALA A 222 -6.69 -4.29 17.89
CA ALA A 222 -7.77 -5.17 17.44
C ALA A 222 -8.64 -4.46 16.39
N PHE A 223 -8.94 -3.18 16.57
CA PHE A 223 -9.65 -2.41 15.56
C PHE A 223 -8.85 -2.30 14.24
N PHE A 224 -7.59 -1.86 14.28
CA PHE A 224 -6.81 -1.61 13.06
C PHE A 224 -6.30 -2.86 12.34
N VAL A 225 -6.07 -3.96 13.07
CA VAL A 225 -5.42 -5.17 12.54
C VAL A 225 -6.40 -6.31 12.39
N GLU A 226 -7.45 -6.38 13.20
CA GLU A 226 -8.40 -7.51 13.14
C GLU A 226 -9.72 -7.15 12.49
N LEU A 227 -10.20 -5.91 12.70
CA LEU A 227 -11.46 -5.44 12.13
C LEU A 227 -11.29 -4.77 10.76
N VAL A 228 -10.32 -3.85 10.65
CA VAL A 228 -10.14 -3.03 9.44
C VAL A 228 -9.75 -3.82 8.18
N PRO A 229 -8.91 -4.89 8.21
CA PRO A 229 -8.57 -5.63 6.99
C PRO A 229 -9.75 -6.34 6.31
N TYR A 230 -10.87 -6.49 7.02
CA TYR A 230 -12.05 -7.22 6.55
C TYR A 230 -13.20 -6.28 6.15
N LEU A 231 -12.91 -4.98 6.10
CA LEU A 231 -13.88 -3.96 5.70
C LEU A 231 -13.93 -3.90 4.16
N PRO A 232 -15.09 -4.21 3.53
CA PRO A 232 -15.18 -4.33 2.07
C PRO A 232 -14.80 -3.01 1.39
N SER A 233 -13.84 -3.08 0.45
CA SER A 233 -13.23 -1.99 -0.33
C SER A 233 -12.54 -0.81 0.41
N PHE A 234 -12.86 -0.53 1.68
CA PHE A 234 -12.37 0.68 2.39
C PHE A 234 -11.37 0.42 3.52
N GLY A 235 -11.11 -0.84 3.87
CA GLY A 235 -10.22 -1.19 4.98
C GLY A 235 -8.82 -0.57 4.87
N ALA A 236 -8.20 -0.70 3.69
CA ALA A 236 -6.87 -0.14 3.45
C ALA A 236 -6.82 1.39 3.60
N TYR A 237 -7.80 2.10 3.03
CA TYR A 237 -7.85 3.56 3.06
C TYR A 237 -8.01 4.11 4.48
N ILE A 238 -8.88 3.50 5.30
CA ILE A 238 -9.04 3.91 6.69
C ILE A 238 -7.77 3.61 7.50
N ARG A 239 -7.16 2.43 7.30
CA ARG A 239 -5.92 2.04 7.98
C ARG A 239 -4.79 3.02 7.71
N TYR A 240 -4.50 3.27 6.43
CA TYR A 240 -3.40 4.13 6.03
C TYR A 240 -3.71 5.61 6.26
N GLY A 241 -4.97 6.03 6.09
CA GLY A 241 -5.40 7.40 6.36
C GLY A 241 -5.26 7.78 7.84
N VAL A 242 -5.76 6.93 8.75
CA VAL A 242 -5.60 7.20 10.18
C VAL A 242 -4.15 7.05 10.63
N GLY A 243 -3.42 6.06 10.10
CA GLY A 243 -1.98 5.90 10.35
C GLY A 243 -1.18 7.15 9.93
N ALA A 244 -1.46 7.70 8.76
CA ALA A 244 -0.85 8.93 8.27
C ALA A 244 -1.21 10.13 9.16
N LEU A 245 -2.48 10.27 9.55
CA LEU A 245 -2.93 11.35 10.44
C LEU A 245 -2.26 11.26 11.81
N LEU A 246 -2.22 10.08 12.44
CA LEU A 246 -1.57 9.87 13.74
C LEU A 246 -0.07 10.18 13.66
N THR A 247 0.60 9.75 12.60
CA THR A 247 2.03 10.02 12.38
C THR A 247 2.27 11.51 12.20
N PHE A 248 1.44 12.20 11.42
CA PHE A 248 1.52 13.65 11.24
C PHE A 248 1.33 14.43 12.55
N LEU A 249 0.30 14.06 13.33
CA LEU A 249 0.02 14.68 14.64
C LEU A 249 1.14 14.42 15.64
N ALA A 250 1.63 13.17 15.72
CA ALA A 250 2.74 12.79 16.58
C ALA A 250 4.03 13.53 16.18
N GLY A 251 4.33 13.61 14.89
CA GLY A 251 5.46 14.38 14.35
C GLY A 251 5.36 15.87 14.71
N ARG A 252 4.19 16.49 14.53
CA ARG A 252 3.95 17.89 14.89
C ARG A 252 4.09 18.14 16.38
N ALA A 253 3.57 17.24 17.22
CA ALA A 253 3.71 17.34 18.67
C ALA A 253 5.17 17.20 19.11
N LEU A 254 5.91 16.25 18.54
CA LEU A 254 7.33 16.02 18.81
C LEU A 254 8.17 17.25 18.42
N ILE A 255 7.94 17.82 17.23
CA ILE A 255 8.64 19.02 16.77
C ILE A 255 8.35 20.21 17.69
N ARG A 256 7.08 20.42 18.08
CA ARG A 256 6.72 21.51 19.02
C ARG A 256 7.40 21.33 20.37
N TRP A 257 7.44 20.11 20.90
CA TRP A 257 8.10 19.81 22.16
C TRP A 257 9.62 20.03 22.07
N LEU A 258 10.26 19.57 21.00
CA LEU A 258 11.69 19.75 20.76
C LEU A 258 12.05 21.24 20.62
N ASN A 259 11.25 22.00 19.87
CA ASN A 259 11.47 23.44 19.71
C ASN A 259 11.29 24.20 21.03
N ALA A 260 10.27 23.86 21.83
CA ALA A 260 10.08 24.44 23.16
C ALA A 260 11.24 24.10 24.10
N TYR A 261 11.76 22.87 24.03
CA TYR A 261 12.95 22.45 24.77
C TYR A 261 14.19 23.26 24.37
N LEU A 262 14.44 23.41 23.06
CA LEU A 262 15.56 24.21 22.54
C LEU A 262 15.44 25.69 22.93
N ALA A 263 14.24 26.27 22.88
CA ALA A 263 14.00 27.65 23.28
C ALA A 263 14.31 27.89 24.77
N ARG A 264 13.89 26.98 25.66
CA ARG A 264 14.25 27.04 27.09
C ARG A 264 15.76 26.97 27.28
N LYS A 265 16.44 26.11 26.53
CA LYS A 265 17.90 25.97 26.59
C LYS A 265 18.64 27.20 26.10
N GLN A 266 18.12 27.89 25.08
CA GLN A 266 18.69 29.16 24.61
C GLN A 266 18.53 30.26 25.66
N GLN A 267 17.36 30.35 26.31
CA GLN A 267 17.12 31.30 27.40
C GLN A 267 18.08 31.07 28.59
N GLU A 268 18.33 29.80 28.95
CA GLU A 268 19.35 29.44 29.97
C GLU A 268 20.76 29.93 29.60
N GLN A 269 21.11 30.10 28.31
CA GLN A 269 22.44 30.55 27.88
C GLN A 269 22.64 32.07 27.90
N VAL A 270 21.54 32.85 27.87
CA VAL A 270 21.58 34.32 27.83
C VAL A 270 21.52 34.96 29.23
N ALA A 271 20.96 34.27 30.24
CA ALA A 271 20.80 34.77 31.61
C ALA A 271 22.14 35.18 32.27
N PRO A 272 22.21 36.09 33.26
CA PRO A 272 23.47 36.48 33.91
C PRO A 272 24.16 35.32 34.67
N GLN A 273 25.50 35.33 34.73
CA GLN A 273 26.32 34.20 35.23
C GLN A 273 26.02 33.80 36.70
N GLN A 274 25.73 34.79 37.57
CA GLN A 274 25.48 34.56 39.00
C GLN A 274 24.16 33.82 39.26
N GLU A 275 23.14 34.07 38.44
CA GLU A 275 21.82 33.43 38.53
C GLU A 275 21.85 32.02 37.92
N ARG A 276 22.70 31.82 36.90
CA ARG A 276 22.95 30.50 36.29
C ARG A 276 23.61 29.52 37.26
N GLN A 277 24.60 29.96 38.04
CA GLN A 277 25.28 29.08 39.02
C GLN A 277 24.33 28.58 40.11
N ARG A 278 23.37 29.41 40.54
CA ARG A 278 22.37 29.05 41.56
C ARG A 278 21.29 28.09 41.05
N THR A 279 20.97 28.15 39.76
CA THR A 279 19.89 27.34 39.15
C THR A 279 20.35 25.95 38.71
N ILE A 280 21.67 25.74 38.51
CA ILE A 280 22.21 24.43 38.12
C ILE A 280 22.16 23.49 39.31
N ARG A 281 21.25 22.50 39.26
CA ARG A 281 21.16 21.45 40.27
C ARG A 281 22.50 20.70 40.40
N TYR A 282 22.93 20.51 41.64
CA TYR A 282 24.16 19.79 42.02
C TYR A 282 24.32 18.44 41.30
N GLU A 283 23.26 17.64 41.24
CA GLU A 283 23.25 16.33 40.56
C GLU A 283 23.56 16.44 39.06
N LYS A 284 22.97 17.44 38.39
CA LYS A 284 23.22 17.71 36.96
C LYS A 284 24.67 18.12 36.73
N ALA A 285 25.23 18.91 37.66
CA ALA A 285 26.62 19.34 37.60
C ALA A 285 27.61 18.17 37.66
N LEU A 286 27.44 17.28 38.64
CA LEU A 286 28.27 16.09 38.78
C LEU A 286 28.18 15.15 37.58
N GLN A 287 26.96 14.89 37.08
CA GLN A 287 26.77 13.98 35.96
C GLN A 287 27.38 14.52 34.66
N ALA A 288 27.26 15.82 34.39
CA ALA A 288 27.84 16.45 33.22
C ALA A 288 29.38 16.45 33.30
N LEU A 289 29.95 16.81 34.45
CA LEU A 289 31.40 16.79 34.67
C LEU A 289 31.99 15.37 34.55
N GLY A 290 31.27 14.36 35.04
CA GLY A 290 31.65 12.95 34.87
C GLY A 290 31.64 12.48 33.41
N ARG A 291 30.88 13.14 32.53
CA ARG A 291 30.85 12.92 31.08
C ARG A 291 31.73 13.90 30.28
N ASN A 292 32.61 14.66 30.96
CA ASN A 292 33.43 15.72 30.38
C ASN A 292 32.63 16.78 29.60
N GLN A 293 31.42 17.10 30.07
CA GLN A 293 30.54 18.10 29.47
C GLN A 293 30.29 19.26 30.45
N CYS A 294 30.12 20.46 29.91
CA CYS A 294 29.74 21.62 30.71
C CYS A 294 28.30 21.46 31.23
N PRO A 295 28.03 21.68 32.53
CA PRO A 295 26.68 21.48 33.09
C PRO A 295 25.65 22.55 32.66
N SER A 296 26.14 23.67 32.11
CA SER A 296 25.31 24.75 31.55
C SER A 296 25.06 24.55 30.05
N CYS A 297 26.11 24.51 29.23
CA CYS A 297 25.96 24.45 27.77
C CYS A 297 26.01 23.04 27.17
N GLU A 298 26.25 22.00 27.99
CA GLU A 298 26.26 20.58 27.60
C GLU A 298 27.28 20.25 26.48
N ARG A 299 28.21 21.18 26.19
CA ARG A 299 29.32 20.98 25.25
C ARG A 299 30.49 20.30 25.93
N ASN A 300 31.25 19.53 25.15
CA ASN A 300 32.44 18.85 25.61
C ASN A 300 33.50 19.86 26.10
N LEU A 301 34.11 19.54 27.23
CA LEU A 301 35.20 20.30 27.84
C LEU A 301 36.52 19.58 27.54
N PRO A 302 37.45 20.20 26.79
CA PRO A 302 38.76 19.61 26.59
C PRO A 302 39.54 19.63 27.91
N ARG A 303 40.10 18.49 28.31
CA ARG A 303 41.07 18.41 29.41
C ARG A 303 42.46 18.59 28.83
N ARG A 304 43.22 19.53 29.38
CA ARG A 304 44.64 19.70 29.06
C ARG A 304 45.42 19.05 30.18
N ASP A 305 46.21 18.02 29.86
CA ASP A 305 47.04 17.29 30.84
C ASP A 305 46.24 16.74 32.03
N GLY A 306 45.00 16.29 31.78
CA GLY A 306 44.08 15.76 32.80
C GLY A 306 43.35 16.82 33.63
N VAL A 307 43.77 18.09 33.55
CA VAL A 307 43.20 19.22 34.30
C VAL A 307 42.02 19.83 33.53
N LEU A 308 40.93 20.12 34.26
CA LEU A 308 39.77 20.80 33.70
C LEU A 308 39.99 22.33 33.77
N PRO A 309 39.59 23.11 32.77
CA PRO A 309 39.73 24.57 32.84
C PRO A 309 38.84 25.19 33.92
N ASN A 310 39.30 26.29 34.53
CA ASN A 310 38.57 27.04 35.55
C ASN A 310 37.25 27.62 35.03
N TYR A 311 37.19 27.95 33.73
CA TYR A 311 36.01 28.49 33.06
C TYR A 311 35.71 27.73 31.77
N CYS A 312 34.43 27.59 31.44
CA CYS A 312 34.01 27.04 30.17
C CYS A 312 34.24 28.03 29.02
N MET A 313 35.01 27.65 28.01
CA MET A 313 35.29 28.47 26.82
C MET A 313 34.06 28.81 25.96
N HIS A 314 32.95 28.06 26.10
CA HIS A 314 31.76 28.26 25.28
C HIS A 314 30.68 29.12 25.93
N CYS A 315 30.60 29.13 27.27
CA CYS A 315 29.55 29.84 28.00
C CYS A 315 30.05 30.69 29.16
N GLY A 316 31.35 30.67 29.45
CA GLY A 316 31.97 31.45 30.53
C GLY A 316 31.63 30.97 31.94
N LEU A 317 30.93 29.84 32.12
CA LEU A 317 30.61 29.30 33.44
C LEU A 317 31.89 28.94 34.20
N GLN A 318 32.02 29.41 35.44
CA GLN A 318 33.06 28.96 36.37
C GLN A 318 32.82 27.50 36.76
N LEU A 319 33.80 26.65 36.44
CA LEU A 319 33.77 25.20 36.68
C LEU A 319 34.56 24.84 37.94
N GLN A 320 35.66 25.56 38.21
CA GLN A 320 36.54 25.34 39.34
C GLN A 320 36.90 26.66 40.01
N HIS A 321 37.11 26.60 41.32
CA HIS A 321 37.57 27.73 42.12
C HIS A 321 38.33 27.23 43.34
N ASP A 322 39.03 28.15 43.97
CA ASP A 322 39.91 27.85 45.09
C ASP A 322 39.15 28.16 46.37
N CYS A 323 39.27 27.28 47.36
CA CYS A 323 38.65 27.55 48.65
C CYS A 323 39.28 28.80 49.29
N SER A 324 38.46 29.78 49.66
CA SER A 324 38.91 31.01 50.33
C SER A 324 39.58 30.77 51.68
N GLN A 325 39.29 29.64 52.35
CA GLN A 325 39.82 29.33 53.67
C GLN A 325 41.08 28.45 53.64
N CYS A 326 41.13 27.45 52.75
CA CYS A 326 42.22 26.46 52.72
C CYS A 326 43.00 26.39 51.40
N GLY A 327 42.65 27.21 50.39
CA GLY A 327 43.32 27.24 49.09
C GLY A 327 43.14 26.00 48.20
N PHE A 328 42.31 25.04 48.60
CA PHE A 328 42.13 23.79 47.85
C PHE A 328 41.32 24.01 46.56
N HIS A 329 41.88 23.60 45.42
CA HIS A 329 41.23 23.64 44.10
C HIS A 329 40.10 22.60 44.01
N HIS A 330 38.85 23.05 43.86
CA HIS A 330 37.70 22.14 43.76
C HIS A 330 36.62 22.66 42.80
N TYR A 331 35.69 21.79 42.40
CA TYR A 331 34.61 22.17 41.51
C TYR A 331 33.69 23.20 42.15
N ALA A 332 33.36 24.26 41.41
CA ALA A 332 32.49 25.36 41.86
C ALA A 332 31.04 24.93 42.14
N CYS A 333 30.66 23.73 41.70
CA CYS A 333 29.34 23.17 41.98
C CYS A 333 29.23 22.49 43.36
N PHE A 334 30.33 22.26 44.07
CA PHE A 334 30.26 21.64 45.40
C PHE A 334 29.70 22.63 46.43
N PRO A 335 28.66 22.25 47.20
CA PRO A 335 28.11 23.12 48.24
C PRO A 335 29.11 23.37 49.39
N TYR A 336 30.01 22.43 49.63
CA TYR A 336 31.03 22.46 50.68
C TYR A 336 32.39 22.08 50.12
N CYS A 337 33.46 22.67 50.67
CA CYS A 337 34.81 22.29 50.32
C CYS A 337 35.10 20.83 50.74
N PRO A 338 35.59 19.97 49.84
CA PRO A 338 35.88 18.57 50.17
C PRO A 338 37.07 18.39 51.11
N SER A 339 37.91 19.42 51.28
CA SER A 339 39.11 19.36 52.14
C SER A 339 38.84 19.91 53.55
N CYS A 340 38.16 21.05 53.68
CA CYS A 340 37.97 21.73 54.97
C CYS A 340 36.50 21.88 55.40
N GLY A 341 35.53 21.49 54.58
CA GLY A 341 34.09 21.58 54.88
C GLY A 341 33.49 22.99 54.82
N HIS A 342 34.26 24.03 54.50
CA HIS A 342 33.76 25.39 54.40
C HIS A 342 32.66 25.51 53.32
N PRO A 343 31.50 26.16 53.61
CA PRO A 343 30.45 26.34 52.62
C PRO A 343 30.92 27.26 51.49
N ALA A 344 30.61 26.90 50.24
CA ALA A 344 30.86 27.78 49.11
C ALA A 344 29.99 29.05 49.21
N ALA A 345 30.46 30.20 48.73
CA ALA A 345 29.74 31.48 48.82
C ALA A 345 28.33 31.46 48.16
N ALA A 346 28.04 30.48 47.30
CA ALA A 346 26.72 30.26 46.70
C ALA A 346 25.72 29.52 47.63
N ALA A 347 26.17 28.90 48.72
CA ALA A 347 25.34 28.17 49.69
C ALA A 347 24.78 29.05 50.82
N GLY A 348 25.14 30.35 50.85
CA GLY A 348 24.79 31.29 51.93
C GLY A 348 23.46 32.03 51.78
N ALA A 349 22.57 31.64 50.87
CA ALA A 349 21.21 32.20 50.80
C ALA A 349 20.19 31.12 51.20
N PRO A 350 19.54 31.20 52.38
CA PRO A 350 18.47 30.29 52.72
C PRO A 350 17.29 30.49 51.76
N GLU A 351 16.89 29.42 51.05
CA GLU A 351 15.57 29.31 50.42
C GLU A 351 14.51 29.47 51.51
N GLN A 352 13.84 30.62 51.58
CA GLN A 352 12.57 30.76 52.29
C GLN A 352 11.47 30.14 51.41
N PRO A 353 10.70 29.17 51.91
CA PRO A 353 9.57 28.59 51.18
C PRO A 353 8.37 29.55 51.16
N ALA A 354 7.76 29.73 49.98
CA ALA A 354 6.40 30.24 49.81
C ALA A 354 5.62 29.28 48.91
#